data_AF-A0A7C6DGL8-F1
#
_entry.id   AF-A0A7C6DGL8-F1
#
_cell.length_a   1.000
_cell.length_b   1.000
_cell.length_c   1.000
_cell.angle_alpha   90.00
_cell.angle_beta   90.00
_cell.angle_gamma   90.00
#
_symmetry.space_group_name_H-M   'P 1'
#
loop_
_entity.id
_entity.type
_entity.pdbx_description
1 polymer ?
#
loop_
_entity_poly.entity_id
_entity_poly.type
_entity_poly.pdbx_seq_one_letter_code
_entity_poly.pdbx_strand_id
1 'polypeptide(L)'
;MSNAVMLQAFEWNLPNDGNHYKWLADSTPEFKELGLAAIWLPPFCKATSNSDVGYGIYDLFDLGEFDQKGSVRTKYGTKEELQHAIKTLQAAGLQVYADVVLNHKAGADKAEVFAAVPQNPENRLEQISEMRDIKAWTYFDFPGRQGKYSDFIWNFNHFTGVDYDEYTGEHGIFRIVGDNKYWAEGVSSERGNYDYLMFADIDHEHPDVQREIKDWLNWMIQET
;
A
#
# COMPACT_ATOMS: atom_id res chain seq x y z
N MET A 1 -22.72 -0.79 -29.74
CA MET A 1 -21.70 -0.88 -28.68
C MET A 1 -22.31 -1.73 -27.57
N SER A 2 -21.63 -2.79 -27.11
CA SER A 2 -22.10 -3.49 -25.90
C SER A 2 -21.77 -2.66 -24.67
N ASN A 3 -22.55 -2.80 -23.61
CA ASN A 3 -22.26 -2.15 -22.34
C ASN A 3 -20.99 -2.75 -21.73
N ALA A 4 -20.11 -1.92 -21.18
CA ALA A 4 -18.92 -2.39 -20.49
C ALA A 4 -19.27 -2.70 -19.03
N VAL A 5 -18.94 -3.91 -18.57
CA VAL A 5 -19.13 -4.36 -17.19
C VAL A 5 -17.77 -4.70 -16.60
N MET A 6 -17.49 -4.17 -15.41
CA MET A 6 -16.30 -4.48 -14.63
C MET A 6 -16.64 -5.45 -13.50
N LEU A 7 -15.73 -6.37 -13.21
CA LEU A 7 -15.79 -7.25 -12.04
C LEU A 7 -14.68 -6.89 -11.05
N GLN A 8 -15.04 -6.60 -9.80
CA GLN A 8 -14.10 -6.72 -8.67
C GLN A 8 -13.89 -8.21 -8.44
N ALA A 9 -12.72 -8.73 -8.82
CA ALA A 9 -12.52 -10.18 -8.88
C ALA A 9 -11.93 -10.74 -7.58
N PHE A 10 -12.27 -10.16 -6.43
CA PHE A 10 -11.85 -10.64 -5.12
C PHE A 10 -12.86 -10.28 -4.05
N GLU A 11 -12.81 -10.99 -2.93
CA GLU A 11 -13.55 -10.69 -1.71
C GLU A 11 -12.64 -10.87 -0.48
N TRP A 12 -13.09 -10.39 0.68
CA TRP A 12 -12.26 -10.26 1.87
C TRP A 12 -11.75 -11.61 2.40
N ASN A 13 -12.62 -12.62 2.41
CA ASN A 13 -12.42 -13.91 3.07
C ASN A 13 -11.78 -14.98 2.16
N LEU A 14 -11.21 -14.57 1.02
CA LEU A 14 -10.53 -15.50 0.13
C LEU A 14 -9.47 -16.28 0.92
N PRO A 15 -9.33 -17.59 0.67
CA PRO A 15 -8.33 -18.40 1.36
C PRO A 15 -6.93 -17.86 1.06
N ASN A 16 -6.03 -17.93 2.04
CA ASN A 16 -4.62 -17.65 1.83
C ASN A 16 -3.89 -18.89 1.28
N ASP A 17 -4.33 -19.37 0.12
CA ASP A 17 -3.78 -20.56 -0.54
C ASP A 17 -2.82 -20.22 -1.69
N GLY A 18 -2.76 -18.95 -2.12
CA GLY A 18 -1.90 -18.48 -3.21
C GLY A 18 -2.40 -18.85 -4.61
N ASN A 19 -3.64 -19.35 -4.76
CA ASN A 19 -4.16 -19.81 -6.06
C ASN A 19 -5.01 -18.77 -6.80
N HIS A 20 -5.11 -17.54 -6.29
CA HIS A 20 -6.07 -16.56 -6.80
C HIS A 20 -5.75 -16.12 -8.23
N TYR A 21 -4.47 -15.88 -8.55
CA TYR A 21 -4.08 -15.53 -9.93
C TYR A 21 -4.32 -16.68 -10.91
N LYS A 22 -4.12 -17.93 -10.47
CA LYS A 22 -4.48 -19.10 -11.26
C LYS A 22 -5.98 -19.17 -11.53
N TRP A 23 -6.81 -18.93 -10.51
CA TRP A 23 -8.27 -18.87 -10.67
C TRP A 23 -8.69 -17.80 -11.69
N LEU A 24 -8.08 -16.61 -11.66
CA LEU A 24 -8.35 -15.57 -12.66
C LEU A 24 -8.05 -16.02 -14.10
N ALA A 25 -6.92 -16.69 -14.31
CA ALA A 25 -6.56 -17.25 -15.61
C ALA A 25 -7.55 -18.34 -16.05
N ASP A 26 -7.86 -19.28 -15.15
CA ASP A 26 -8.76 -20.42 -15.42
C ASP A 26 -10.22 -19.97 -15.68
N SER A 27 -10.67 -18.89 -15.03
CA SER A 27 -12.03 -18.32 -15.20
C SER A 27 -12.17 -17.37 -16.39
N THR A 28 -11.09 -17.06 -17.11
CA THR A 28 -11.12 -16.15 -18.26
C THR A 28 -12.18 -16.52 -19.32
N PRO A 29 -12.39 -17.80 -19.70
CA PRO A 29 -13.45 -18.16 -20.65
C PRO A 29 -14.87 -17.80 -20.16
N GLU A 30 -15.15 -18.03 -18.88
CA GLU A 30 -16.43 -17.68 -18.26
C GLU A 30 -16.64 -16.17 -18.21
N PHE A 31 -15.59 -15.40 -17.87
CA PHE A 31 -15.64 -13.94 -17.89
C PHE A 31 -16.02 -13.39 -19.27
N LYS A 32 -15.54 -14.02 -20.35
CA LYS A 32 -15.94 -13.65 -21.71
C LYS A 32 -17.38 -14.02 -22.03
N GLU A 33 -17.85 -15.18 -21.61
CA GLU A 33 -19.23 -15.62 -21.81
C GLU A 33 -20.22 -14.68 -21.12
N LEU A 34 -19.87 -14.22 -19.92
CA LEU A 34 -20.62 -13.21 -19.16
C LEU A 34 -20.56 -11.81 -19.78
N GLY A 35 -19.72 -11.58 -20.79
CA GLY A 35 -19.57 -10.30 -21.47
C GLY A 35 -18.86 -9.24 -20.63
N LEU A 36 -17.99 -9.65 -19.69
CA LEU A 36 -17.16 -8.71 -18.92
C LEU A 36 -16.21 -7.96 -19.85
N ALA A 37 -15.91 -6.71 -19.47
CA ALA A 37 -14.99 -5.84 -20.20
C ALA A 37 -13.72 -5.54 -19.40
N ALA A 38 -13.78 -5.59 -18.07
CA ALA A 38 -12.65 -5.28 -17.20
C ALA A 38 -12.66 -6.10 -15.91
N ILE A 39 -11.47 -6.38 -15.39
CA ILE A 39 -11.22 -7.03 -14.11
C ILE A 39 -10.44 -6.09 -13.20
N TRP A 40 -10.94 -5.83 -12.00
CA TRP A 40 -10.19 -5.16 -10.93
C TRP A 40 -9.57 -6.23 -10.02
N LEU A 41 -8.23 -6.22 -9.96
CA LEU A 41 -7.42 -7.11 -9.12
C LEU A 41 -7.35 -6.63 -7.68
N PRO A 42 -7.16 -7.52 -6.69
CA PRO A 42 -6.77 -7.09 -5.34
C PRO A 42 -5.38 -6.44 -5.35
N PRO A 43 -4.98 -5.73 -4.27
CA PRO A 43 -3.61 -5.24 -4.15
C PRO A 43 -2.61 -6.40 -4.23
N PHE A 44 -1.63 -6.27 -5.12
CA PHE A 44 -0.75 -7.37 -5.52
C PHE A 44 0.70 -7.22 -5.04
N CYS A 45 0.99 -6.15 -4.30
CA CYS A 45 2.30 -5.91 -3.71
C CYS A 45 2.38 -6.51 -2.29
N LYS A 46 3.59 -6.74 -1.78
CA LYS A 46 3.83 -7.35 -0.48
C LYS A 46 3.30 -6.46 0.64
N ALA A 47 2.52 -7.06 1.52
CA ALA A 47 1.89 -6.41 2.67
C ALA A 47 2.49 -6.91 3.99
N THR A 48 1.90 -6.53 5.13
CA THR A 48 2.44 -6.82 6.48
C THR A 48 2.66 -8.30 6.78
N SER A 49 1.93 -9.19 6.10
CA SER A 49 2.07 -10.63 6.19
C SER A 49 1.54 -11.31 4.92
N ASN A 50 1.78 -12.61 4.79
CA ASN A 50 1.20 -13.41 3.69
C ASN A 50 -0.33 -13.55 3.76
N SER A 51 -0.96 -13.22 4.88
CA SER A 51 -2.42 -13.34 5.09
C SER A 51 -3.15 -12.02 4.97
N ASP A 52 -2.40 -10.91 4.86
CA ASP A 52 -2.93 -9.59 4.61
C ASP A 52 -3.68 -9.56 3.28
N VAL A 53 -4.80 -8.84 3.24
CA VAL A 53 -5.61 -8.62 2.03
C VAL A 53 -4.99 -7.62 1.06
N GLY A 54 -3.84 -7.04 1.43
CA GLY A 54 -3.03 -6.18 0.57
C GLY A 54 -3.10 -4.70 0.88
N TYR A 55 -4.05 -4.26 1.72
CA TYR A 55 -4.18 -2.87 2.12
C TYR A 55 -3.14 -2.45 3.17
N GLY A 56 -2.57 -3.38 3.95
CA GLY A 56 -1.42 -3.11 4.82
C GLY A 56 -0.10 -3.09 4.05
N ILE A 57 0.06 -2.16 3.10
CA ILE A 57 1.16 -2.22 2.13
C ILE A 57 2.54 -2.05 2.78
N TYR A 58 3.44 -3.01 2.54
CA TYR A 58 4.80 -2.99 3.05
C TYR A 58 5.78 -2.55 1.95
N ASP A 59 5.86 -3.29 0.85
CA ASP A 59 6.83 -3.07 -0.23
C ASP A 59 6.14 -3.07 -1.60
N LEU A 60 6.11 -1.89 -2.21
CA LEU A 60 5.47 -1.65 -3.51
C LEU A 60 6.20 -2.35 -4.67
N PHE A 61 7.49 -2.66 -4.51
CA PHE A 61 8.30 -3.31 -5.54
C PHE A 61 8.36 -4.84 -5.42
N ASP A 62 7.67 -5.42 -4.44
CA ASP A 62 7.60 -6.86 -4.24
C ASP A 62 6.22 -7.38 -4.64
N LEU A 63 6.09 -7.90 -5.86
CA LEU A 63 4.84 -8.46 -6.40
C LEU A 63 4.62 -9.93 -5.97
N GLY A 64 5.21 -10.35 -4.85
CA GLY A 64 5.30 -11.75 -4.47
C GLY A 64 6.53 -12.46 -5.05
N GLU A 65 7.64 -11.75 -5.16
CA GLU A 65 8.91 -12.20 -5.76
C GLU A 65 10.00 -12.44 -4.70
N PHE A 66 9.98 -11.68 -3.60
CA PHE A 66 11.05 -11.70 -2.60
C PHE A 66 10.60 -12.35 -1.28
N ASP A 67 11.51 -13.04 -0.60
CA ASP A 67 11.25 -13.55 0.75
C ASP A 67 11.25 -12.40 1.76
N GLN A 68 10.06 -11.86 1.99
CA GLN A 68 9.79 -10.73 2.88
C GLN A 68 8.50 -10.99 3.65
N LYS A 69 8.47 -10.60 4.92
CA LYS A 69 7.32 -10.80 5.81
C LYS A 69 6.84 -12.25 5.91
N GLY A 70 7.81 -13.18 5.87
CA GLY A 70 7.61 -14.61 6.10
C GLY A 70 7.08 -15.40 4.90
N SER A 71 7.10 -14.83 3.69
CA SER A 71 6.68 -15.51 2.46
C SER A 71 7.27 -14.85 1.22
N VAL A 72 7.53 -15.65 0.19
CA VAL A 72 7.80 -15.15 -1.16
C VAL A 72 6.52 -14.58 -1.77
N ARG A 73 5.49 -15.43 -1.95
CA ARG A 73 4.21 -15.04 -2.54
C ARG A 73 3.43 -14.05 -1.67
N THR A 74 2.54 -13.28 -2.29
CA THR A 74 1.45 -12.58 -1.58
C THR A 74 0.34 -13.56 -1.19
N LYS A 75 -0.75 -13.07 -0.59
CA LYS A 75 -1.96 -13.87 -0.35
C LYS A 75 -2.48 -14.53 -1.64
N TYR A 76 -2.28 -13.86 -2.77
CA TYR A 76 -2.92 -14.18 -4.05
C TYR A 76 -2.08 -15.03 -5.00
N GLY A 77 -0.75 -15.00 -4.85
CA GLY A 77 0.19 -15.79 -5.66
C GLY A 77 1.55 -15.11 -5.81
N THR A 78 2.34 -15.63 -6.73
CA THR A 78 3.67 -15.11 -7.11
C THR A 78 3.58 -14.07 -8.23
N LYS A 79 4.67 -13.33 -8.45
CA LYS A 79 4.78 -12.36 -9.55
C LYS A 79 4.57 -13.01 -10.92
N GLU A 80 5.10 -14.19 -11.14
CA GLU A 80 4.98 -14.91 -12.41
C GLU A 80 3.53 -15.32 -12.68
N GLU A 81 2.81 -15.77 -11.65
CA GLU A 81 1.39 -16.12 -11.74
C GLU A 81 0.51 -14.87 -11.99
N LEU A 82 0.82 -13.74 -11.34
CA LEU A 82 0.17 -12.46 -11.61
C LEU A 82 0.32 -12.06 -13.08
N GLN A 83 1.55 -12.04 -13.59
CA GLN A 83 1.83 -11.68 -14.99
C GLN A 83 1.14 -12.64 -15.97
N HIS A 84 1.09 -13.93 -15.65
CA HIS A 84 0.39 -14.92 -16.46
C HIS A 84 -1.13 -14.66 -16.49
N ALA A 85 -1.75 -14.37 -15.34
CA ALA A 85 -3.16 -14.04 -15.25
C ALA A 85 -3.50 -12.77 -16.05
N ILE A 86 -2.71 -11.70 -15.90
CA ILE A 86 -2.89 -10.44 -16.62
C ILE A 86 -2.83 -10.67 -18.13
N LYS A 87 -1.79 -11.36 -18.62
CA LYS A 87 -1.64 -11.67 -20.05
C LYS A 87 -2.79 -12.51 -20.59
N THR A 88 -3.29 -13.45 -19.81
CA THR A 88 -4.42 -14.32 -20.19
C THR A 88 -5.71 -13.51 -20.33
N LEU A 89 -6.01 -12.65 -19.35
CA LEU A 89 -7.16 -11.74 -19.38
C LEU A 89 -7.08 -10.76 -20.56
N GLN A 90 -5.92 -10.14 -20.78
CA GLN A 90 -5.70 -9.20 -21.88
C GLN A 90 -5.80 -9.88 -23.25
N ALA A 91 -5.25 -11.09 -23.42
CA ALA A 91 -5.38 -11.87 -24.65
C ALA A 91 -6.85 -12.24 -24.95
N ALA A 92 -7.68 -12.35 -23.91
CA ALA A 92 -9.12 -12.53 -24.02
C ALA A 92 -9.90 -11.25 -24.39
N GLY A 93 -9.24 -10.09 -24.39
CA GLY A 93 -9.84 -8.77 -24.66
C GLY A 93 -10.36 -8.05 -23.42
N LEU A 94 -10.02 -8.53 -22.21
CA LEU A 94 -10.39 -7.88 -20.94
C LEU A 94 -9.36 -6.83 -20.56
N GLN A 95 -9.81 -5.66 -20.10
CA GLN A 95 -8.95 -4.71 -19.40
C GLN A 95 -8.66 -5.21 -17.99
N VAL A 96 -7.49 -4.85 -17.46
CA VAL A 96 -7.09 -5.22 -16.10
C VAL A 96 -6.72 -3.96 -15.34
N TYR A 97 -7.33 -3.75 -14.18
CA TYR A 97 -7.09 -2.61 -13.33
C TYR A 97 -6.39 -3.04 -12.04
N ALA A 98 -5.30 -2.32 -11.75
CA ALA A 98 -4.52 -2.44 -10.54
C ALA A 98 -5.20 -1.72 -9.37
N ASP A 99 -5.25 -2.37 -8.21
CA ASP A 99 -5.49 -1.68 -6.94
C ASP A 99 -4.19 -0.99 -6.50
N VAL A 100 -4.26 0.30 -6.18
CA VAL A 100 -3.11 1.16 -5.89
C VAL A 100 -3.30 1.77 -4.51
N VAL A 101 -2.53 1.26 -3.54
CA VAL A 101 -2.60 1.66 -2.13
C VAL A 101 -1.42 2.57 -1.81
N LEU A 102 -1.67 3.89 -1.78
CA LEU A 102 -0.62 4.91 -1.61
C LEU A 102 -0.86 5.85 -0.43
N ASN A 103 -1.90 5.63 0.37
CA ASN A 103 -2.14 6.47 1.56
C ASN A 103 -1.04 6.30 2.61
N HIS A 104 -0.64 5.06 2.88
CA HIS A 104 0.20 4.72 4.02
C HIS A 104 1.16 3.58 3.69
N LYS A 105 2.10 3.33 4.60
CA LYS A 105 2.92 2.11 4.63
C LYS A 105 2.81 1.44 5.98
N ALA A 106 2.84 0.11 5.99
CA ALA A 106 2.63 -0.71 7.17
C ALA A 106 3.72 -1.79 7.33
N GLY A 107 3.98 -2.18 8.58
CA GLY A 107 4.95 -3.23 8.89
C GLY A 107 6.40 -2.82 8.64
N ALA A 108 6.79 -1.62 9.09
CA ALA A 108 8.18 -1.16 9.00
C ALA A 108 9.17 -2.16 9.62
N ASP A 109 10.42 -2.12 9.19
CA ASP A 109 11.46 -3.04 9.63
C ASP A 109 12.10 -2.60 10.95
N LYS A 110 12.12 -1.28 11.20
CA LYS A 110 12.64 -0.69 12.44
C LYS A 110 11.80 0.51 12.86
N ALA A 111 11.77 0.73 14.18
CA ALA A 111 11.26 1.96 14.75
C ALA A 111 12.35 3.04 14.82
N GLU A 112 11.96 4.29 14.64
CA GLU A 112 12.79 5.48 14.74
C GLU A 112 12.30 6.37 15.88
N VAL A 113 13.17 7.24 16.37
CA VAL A 113 12.84 8.23 17.40
C VAL A 113 12.82 9.60 16.75
N PHE A 114 11.69 10.30 16.86
CA PHE A 114 11.50 11.62 16.28
C PHE A 114 10.43 12.40 17.04
N ALA A 115 10.49 13.73 16.93
CA ALA A 115 9.51 14.61 17.54
C ALA A 115 8.15 14.50 16.82
N ALA A 116 7.09 14.37 17.59
CA ALA A 116 5.72 14.36 17.10
C ALA A 116 4.78 15.14 18.04
N VAL A 117 3.64 15.55 17.50
CA VAL A 117 2.60 16.30 18.22
C VAL A 117 1.30 15.49 18.20
N PRO A 118 0.78 15.09 19.37
CA PRO A 118 -0.53 14.44 19.46
C PRO A 118 -1.65 15.36 18.96
N GLN A 119 -2.49 14.85 18.08
CA GLN A 119 -3.63 15.56 17.46
C GLN A 119 -4.97 15.02 17.96
N ASN A 120 -5.99 15.87 17.93
CA ASN A 120 -7.37 15.52 18.26
C ASN A 120 -7.95 14.58 17.17
N PRO A 121 -8.39 13.34 17.51
CA PRO A 121 -9.01 12.44 16.54
C PRO A 121 -10.34 12.94 15.96
N GLU A 122 -10.97 13.94 16.57
CA GLU A 122 -12.21 14.54 16.07
C GLU A 122 -11.94 15.79 15.23
N ASN A 123 -10.74 16.39 15.34
CA ASN A 123 -10.26 17.52 14.56
C ASN A 123 -8.72 17.50 14.41
N ARG A 124 -8.18 16.94 13.33
CA ARG A 124 -6.71 16.73 13.18
C ARG A 124 -5.89 18.02 13.07
N LEU A 125 -6.54 19.18 12.99
CA LEU A 125 -5.89 20.50 13.03
C LEU A 125 -5.69 21.01 14.46
N GLU A 126 -6.25 20.33 15.47
CA GLU A 126 -6.12 20.68 16.88
C GLU A 126 -5.11 19.78 17.59
N GLN A 127 -4.06 20.40 18.12
CA GLN A 127 -3.09 19.76 19.01
C GLN A 127 -3.72 19.53 20.39
N ILE A 128 -3.55 18.32 20.95
CA ILE A 128 -4.09 17.95 22.28
C ILE A 128 -3.03 17.78 23.36
N SER A 129 -1.75 17.81 23.00
CA SER A 129 -0.63 17.74 23.95
C SER A 129 0.62 18.40 23.36
N GLU A 130 1.58 18.75 24.20
CA GLU A 130 2.88 19.29 23.77
C GLU A 130 3.63 18.32 22.85
N MET A 131 4.51 18.88 22.02
CA MET A 131 5.42 18.08 21.21
C MET A 131 6.33 17.24 22.10
N ARG A 132 6.61 16.01 21.68
CA ARG A 132 7.55 15.11 22.37
C ARG A 132 8.16 14.12 21.39
N ASP A 133 9.30 13.58 21.77
CA ASP A 133 9.86 12.44 21.05
C ASP A 133 8.98 11.21 21.29
N ILE A 134 8.64 10.54 20.20
CA ILE A 134 7.99 9.23 20.21
C ILE A 134 8.91 8.21 19.54
N LYS A 135 8.68 6.93 19.78
CA LYS A 135 9.34 5.85 19.05
C LYS A 135 8.31 5.14 18.17
N ALA A 136 8.46 5.20 16.85
CA ALA A 136 7.44 4.67 15.95
C ALA A 136 8.01 4.03 14.66
N TRP A 137 7.24 3.11 14.10
CA TRP A 137 7.61 2.20 13.01
C TRP A 137 7.56 2.88 11.64
N THR A 138 8.69 3.48 11.23
CA THR A 138 8.79 4.32 10.00
C THR A 138 9.98 3.96 9.11
N TYR A 139 10.88 3.07 9.53
CA TYR A 139 12.04 2.70 8.74
C TYR A 139 11.78 1.43 7.91
N PHE A 140 11.83 1.53 6.58
CA PHE A 140 11.62 0.42 5.66
C PHE A 140 12.86 0.22 4.78
N ASP A 141 13.56 -0.89 4.97
CA ASP A 141 14.81 -1.21 4.26
C ASP A 141 14.76 -2.43 3.35
N PHE A 142 13.62 -3.12 3.30
CA PHE A 142 13.32 -4.18 2.32
C PHE A 142 14.45 -5.21 2.18
N PRO A 143 14.86 -5.88 3.27
CA PRO A 143 16.08 -6.68 3.30
C PRO A 143 16.03 -7.89 2.37
N GLY A 144 14.83 -8.40 2.04
CA GLY A 144 14.67 -9.50 1.10
C GLY A 144 14.80 -9.07 -0.37
N ARG A 145 14.47 -7.82 -0.69
CA ARG A 145 14.58 -7.25 -2.05
C ARG A 145 15.97 -6.72 -2.36
N GLN A 146 16.74 -6.31 -1.34
CA GLN A 146 18.16 -5.90 -1.48
C GLN A 146 18.40 -4.80 -2.53
N GLY A 147 17.51 -3.81 -2.58
CA GLY A 147 17.62 -2.69 -3.53
C GLY A 147 17.31 -3.05 -4.98
N LYS A 148 16.82 -4.26 -5.27
CA LYS A 148 16.34 -4.58 -6.62
C LYS A 148 15.14 -3.69 -6.96
N TYR A 149 15.15 -3.17 -8.19
CA TYR A 149 14.19 -2.20 -8.76
C TYR A 149 14.27 -0.77 -8.20
N SER A 150 14.40 -0.60 -6.88
CA SER A 150 14.60 0.69 -6.22
C SER A 150 15.48 0.51 -4.98
N ASP A 151 16.48 1.37 -4.80
CA ASP A 151 17.31 1.43 -3.59
C ASP A 151 16.78 2.43 -2.54
N PHE A 152 15.58 2.98 -2.75
CA PHE A 152 14.96 3.92 -1.85
C PHE A 152 14.59 3.30 -0.50
N ILE A 153 15.03 3.95 0.58
CA ILE A 153 14.78 3.56 1.95
C ILE A 153 13.82 4.57 2.58
N TRP A 154 12.72 4.08 3.13
CA TRP A 154 11.77 4.95 3.83
C TRP A 154 12.23 5.19 5.26
N ASN A 155 12.06 6.41 5.75
CA ASN A 155 12.28 6.82 7.13
C ASN A 155 11.21 7.84 7.54
N PHE A 156 11.19 8.27 8.80
CA PHE A 156 10.18 9.20 9.33
C PHE A 156 10.02 10.52 8.53
N ASN A 157 11.04 10.97 7.79
CA ASN A 157 10.95 12.16 6.94
C ASN A 157 10.02 11.99 5.74
N HIS A 158 9.62 10.77 5.40
CA HIS A 158 8.73 10.47 4.28
C HIS A 158 7.26 10.31 4.68
N PHE A 159 6.93 10.60 5.95
CA PHE A 159 5.58 10.43 6.49
C PHE A 159 5.08 11.70 7.20
N THR A 160 3.78 11.93 7.20
CA THR A 160 3.12 13.05 7.92
C THR A 160 2.72 12.65 9.34
N GLY A 161 2.39 11.37 9.57
CA GLY A 161 1.92 10.91 10.86
C GLY A 161 1.92 9.40 11.08
N VAL A 162 1.72 9.02 12.35
CA VAL A 162 1.60 7.64 12.84
C VAL A 162 0.54 7.56 13.95
N ASP A 163 0.13 6.36 14.35
CA ASP A 163 -0.87 6.15 15.42
C ASP A 163 -0.36 5.44 16.68
N TYR A 164 0.93 5.14 16.76
CA TYR A 164 1.48 4.35 17.85
C TYR A 164 2.84 4.88 18.32
N ASP A 165 2.95 5.11 19.62
CA ASP A 165 4.22 5.40 20.31
C ASP A 165 4.69 4.17 21.12
N GLU A 166 5.75 3.52 20.65
CA GLU A 166 6.34 2.33 21.27
C GLU A 166 6.93 2.62 22.66
N TYR A 167 7.34 3.85 22.97
CA TYR A 167 7.88 4.17 24.29
C TYR A 167 6.83 4.02 25.39
N THR A 168 5.61 4.46 25.11
CA THR A 168 4.52 4.54 26.08
C THR A 168 3.46 3.46 25.87
N GLY A 169 3.40 2.86 24.68
CA GLY A 169 2.30 1.99 24.24
C GLY A 169 1.01 2.76 23.92
N GLU A 170 1.10 4.09 23.77
CA GLU A 170 -0.05 4.94 23.48
C GLU A 170 -0.52 4.78 22.04
N HIS A 171 -1.83 4.58 21.87
CA HIS A 171 -2.50 4.72 20.59
C HIS A 171 -3.12 6.12 20.49
N GLY A 172 -2.85 6.81 19.39
CA GLY A 172 -3.27 8.19 19.18
C GLY A 172 -3.15 8.58 17.72
N ILE A 173 -3.15 9.88 17.42
CA ILE A 173 -2.74 10.40 16.12
C ILE A 173 -1.58 11.34 16.39
N PHE A 174 -0.41 11.00 15.88
CA PHE A 174 0.82 11.75 16.10
C PHE A 174 1.27 12.33 14.77
N ARG A 175 1.19 13.66 14.64
CA ARG A 175 1.76 14.36 13.48
C ARG A 175 3.26 14.50 13.67
N ILE A 176 4.05 14.07 12.70
CA ILE A 176 5.50 14.17 12.70
C ILE A 176 5.91 15.64 12.60
N VAL A 177 6.87 16.04 13.43
CA VAL A 177 7.47 17.38 13.37
C VAL A 177 8.67 17.36 12.44
N GLY A 178 8.74 18.33 11.53
CA GLY A 178 9.85 18.53 10.62
C GLY A 178 9.63 19.76 9.75
N ASP A 179 10.63 20.11 8.95
CA ASP A 179 10.55 21.21 8.01
C ASP A 179 9.43 20.94 6.99
N ASN A 180 8.47 21.86 6.90
CA ASN A 180 7.29 21.76 6.03
C ASN A 180 6.43 20.48 6.23
N LYS A 181 6.46 19.85 7.41
CA LYS A 181 5.60 18.69 7.70
C LYS A 181 4.25 19.08 8.29
N TYR A 182 3.23 19.02 7.45
CA TYR A 182 1.83 19.22 7.81
C TYR A 182 0.95 18.11 7.23
N TRP A 183 -0.31 18.05 7.65
CA TRP A 183 -1.28 17.22 6.96
C TRP A 183 -1.50 17.75 5.54
N ALA A 184 -1.64 16.86 4.58
CA ALA A 184 -1.86 17.22 3.19
C ALA A 184 -3.12 18.08 3.03
N GLU A 185 -3.05 19.04 2.10
CA GLU A 185 -4.22 19.82 1.68
C GLU A 185 -5.01 19.09 0.59
N GLY A 186 -6.27 19.49 0.37
CA GLY A 186 -7.12 18.91 -0.69
C GLY A 186 -7.69 17.52 -0.38
N VAL A 187 -7.56 17.06 0.86
CA VAL A 187 -8.20 15.83 1.39
C VAL A 187 -9.60 16.10 1.92
N SER A 188 -10.32 15.06 2.36
CA SER A 188 -11.63 15.23 3.01
C SER A 188 -11.51 16.15 4.23
N SER A 189 -12.46 17.08 4.37
CA SER A 189 -12.56 17.99 5.52
C SER A 189 -13.24 17.35 6.74
N GLU A 190 -13.69 16.10 6.61
CA GLU A 190 -14.16 15.35 7.76
C GLU A 190 -13.08 15.36 8.83
N ARG A 191 -13.51 15.58 10.08
CA ARG A 191 -12.60 15.63 11.22
C ARG A 191 -11.50 16.70 11.08
N GLY A 192 -11.85 17.83 10.47
CA GLY A 192 -10.97 18.97 10.21
C GLY A 192 -10.07 18.75 9.00
N ASN A 193 -9.32 17.65 8.99
CA ASN A 193 -8.48 17.19 7.90
C ASN A 193 -8.36 15.66 7.99
N TYR A 194 -8.65 14.94 6.91
CA TYR A 194 -8.65 13.48 6.87
C TYR A 194 -7.52 12.88 6.04
N ASP A 195 -6.35 13.51 6.05
CA ASP A 195 -5.10 12.95 5.50
C ASP A 195 -4.75 11.64 6.23
N TYR A 196 -4.57 11.73 7.55
CA TYR A 196 -4.26 10.57 8.36
C TYR A 196 -5.42 9.57 8.45
N LEU A 197 -5.17 8.33 8.02
CA LEU A 197 -6.08 7.21 8.18
C LEU A 197 -5.55 6.14 9.14
N MET A 198 -4.38 5.56 8.86
CA MET A 198 -3.78 4.46 9.62
C MET A 198 -2.29 4.25 9.26
N PHE A 199 -1.56 3.53 10.11
CA PHE A 199 -0.15 3.17 9.92
C PHE A 199 0.77 4.40 9.75
N ALA A 200 1.83 4.31 8.92
CA ALA A 200 2.69 5.44 8.61
C ALA A 200 2.14 6.17 7.38
N ASP A 201 1.56 7.35 7.59
CA ASP A 201 0.84 8.14 6.59
C ASP A 201 1.81 8.88 5.67
N ILE A 202 1.71 8.66 4.35
CA ILE A 202 2.72 9.11 3.38
C ILE A 202 2.67 10.62 3.18
N ASP A 203 3.84 11.26 3.26
CA ASP A 203 4.02 12.67 2.90
C ASP A 203 4.12 12.84 1.38
N HIS A 204 2.96 13.11 0.77
CA HIS A 204 2.83 13.30 -0.67
C HIS A 204 3.41 14.64 -1.17
N GLU A 205 3.75 15.57 -0.28
CA GLU A 205 4.43 16.82 -0.64
C GLU A 205 5.96 16.64 -0.68
N HIS A 206 6.49 15.60 -0.03
CA HIS A 206 7.93 15.34 -0.01
C HIS A 206 8.47 15.02 -1.43
N PRO A 207 9.44 15.79 -1.96
CA PRO A 207 9.90 15.63 -3.35
C PRO A 207 10.45 14.24 -3.68
N ASP A 208 11.15 13.62 -2.72
CA ASP A 208 11.68 12.26 -2.92
C ASP A 208 10.57 11.20 -2.93
N VAL A 209 9.50 11.39 -2.15
CA VAL A 209 8.33 10.49 -2.15
C VAL A 209 7.60 10.62 -3.48
N GLN A 210 7.39 11.83 -3.98
CA GLN A 210 6.78 12.05 -5.29
C GLN A 210 7.57 11.41 -6.42
N ARG A 211 8.91 11.46 -6.36
CA ARG A 211 9.78 10.79 -7.32
C ARG A 211 9.63 9.27 -7.21
N GLU A 212 9.77 8.72 -6.00
CA GLU A 212 9.68 7.29 -5.76
C GLU A 212 8.35 6.68 -6.20
N ILE A 213 7.22 7.35 -5.90
CA ILE A 213 5.89 6.88 -6.33
C ILE A 213 5.77 6.90 -7.86
N LYS A 214 6.30 7.93 -8.54
CA LYS A 214 6.28 8.00 -10.01
C LYS A 214 7.16 6.92 -10.63
N ASP A 215 8.33 6.67 -10.05
CA ASP A 215 9.25 5.62 -10.50
C ASP A 215 8.61 4.25 -10.32
N TRP A 216 7.95 4.01 -9.18
CA TRP A 216 7.14 2.81 -8.96
C TRP A 216 5.99 2.67 -9.96
N LEU A 217 5.21 3.72 -10.23
CA LEU A 217 4.11 3.67 -11.20
C LEU A 217 4.62 3.28 -12.60
N ASN A 218 5.71 3.89 -13.04
CA ASN A 218 6.32 3.58 -14.34
C ASN A 218 6.83 2.13 -14.39
N TRP A 219 7.48 1.68 -13.32
CA TRP A 219 7.98 0.32 -13.21
C TRP A 219 6.84 -0.71 -13.18
N MET A 220 5.80 -0.47 -12.39
CA MET A 220 4.64 -1.36 -12.26
C MET A 220 3.95 -1.55 -13.62
N ILE A 221 3.69 -0.48 -14.36
CA ILE A 221 3.09 -0.53 -15.71
C ILE A 221 3.97 -1.33 -16.70
N GLN A 222 5.30 -1.35 -16.53
CA GLN A 222 6.19 -2.12 -17.38
C GLN A 222 6.28 -3.60 -16.98
N GLU A 223 6.18 -3.89 -15.69
CA GLU A 223 6.28 -5.24 -15.15
C GLU A 223 4.97 -6.03 -15.21
N THR A 224 3.82 -5.36 -15.32
CA THR A 224 2.49 -5.99 -15.37
C THR A 224 1.79 -5.73 -16.70
#